data_AF-A0A358ASY1-F1
#
_entry.id   AF-A0A358ASY1-F1
#
_cell.length_a   1.000
_cell.length_b   1.000
_cell.length_c   1.000
_cell.angle_alpha   90.00
_cell.angle_beta   90.00
_cell.angle_gamma   90.00
#
_symmetry.space_group_name_H-M   'P 1'
#
loop_
_entity.id
_entity.type
_entity.pdbx_description
1 polymer ?
#
loop_
_entity_poly.entity_id
_entity_poly.type
_entity_poly.pdbx_seq_one_letter_code
_entity_poly.pdbx_strand_id
1 'polypeptide(L)' 'HDGPGIRTTVFLKGCPLACAWCANPESQDPGVGVQYDKTKCAGCGACAAACSN' A
#
# COMPACT_ATOMS: atom_id res chain seq x y z
N HIS A 1 -31.61 -7.37 4.56
CA HIS A 1 -31.12 -6.87 3.27
C HIS A 1 -30.52 -5.51 3.53
N ASP A 2 -29.23 -5.36 3.27
CA ASP A 2 -28.50 -4.11 3.49
C ASP A 2 -29.18 -3.00 2.69
N GLY A 3 -29.65 -1.96 3.38
CA GLY A 3 -30.46 -0.90 2.78
C GLY A 3 -29.75 -0.19 1.62
N PRO A 4 -30.46 0.70 0.89
CA PRO A 4 -29.88 1.41 -0.24
C PRO A 4 -28.67 2.25 0.20
N GLY A 5 -27.46 1.83 -0.19
CA GLY A 5 -26.21 2.51 0.13
C GLY A 5 -24.98 1.74 -0.37
N ILE A 6 -23.87 2.45 -0.55
CA ILE A 6 -22.57 1.85 -0.89
C ILE A 6 -21.76 1.69 0.39
N ARG A 7 -21.23 0.48 0.61
CA ARG A 7 -20.28 0.21 1.70
C ARG A 7 -18.86 0.30 1.17
N THR A 8 -18.10 1.26 1.66
CA THR A 8 -16.66 1.37 1.40
C THR A 8 -15.88 0.84 2.60
N THR A 9 -14.86 0.02 2.35
CA THR A 9 -13.94 -0.46 3.38
C THR A 9 -12.55 0.08 3.07
N VAL A 10 -11.90 0.68 4.07
CA VAL A 10 -10.55 1.22 3.96
C VAL A 10 -9.62 0.36 4.81
N PHE A 11 -8.47 -0.02 4.26
CA PHE A 11 -7.41 -0.74 4.97
C PHE A 11 -6.22 0.18 5.13
N LEU A 12 -5.72 0.29 6.36
CA LEU A 12 -4.55 1.12 6.71
C LEU A 12 -3.34 0.22 6.97
N LYS A 13 -2.14 0.73 6.67
CA LYS A 13 -0.87 0.11 7.07
C LYS A 13 -0.58 0.43 8.55
N GLY A 14 0.33 -0.34 9.15
CA GLY A 14 0.67 -0.28 10.58
C GLY A 14 0.10 -1.44 11.40
N CYS A 15 0.16 -2.67 10.88
CA CYS A 15 -0.25 -3.85 11.64
C CYS A 15 0.65 -4.01 12.88
N PRO A 16 0.11 -4.03 14.11
CA PRO A 16 0.92 -4.05 15.33
C PRO A 16 1.47 -5.44 15.67
N LEU A 17 1.16 -6.47 14.88
CA LEU A 17 1.53 -7.85 15.17
C LEU A 17 2.88 -8.21 14.53
N ALA A 18 3.64 -9.06 15.22
CA ALA A 18 4.93 -9.60 14.76
C ALA A 18 4.84 -11.12 14.50
N CYS A 19 3.91 -11.53 13.66
CA CYS A 19 3.66 -12.95 13.37
C CYS A 19 4.87 -13.61 12.69
N ALA A 20 5.19 -14.85 13.08
CA ALA A 20 6.29 -15.63 12.47
C ALA A 20 6.07 -15.89 10.96
N TRP A 21 4.82 -15.96 10.52
CA TRP A 21 4.44 -16.13 9.12
C TRP A 21 3.42 -15.06 8.72
N CYS A 22 3.88 -13.81 8.62
CA CYS A 22 3.02 -12.69 8.23
C CYS A 22 2.58 -12.83 6.76
N ALA A 23 1.27 -12.70 6.50
CA ALA A 23 0.73 -12.68 5.14
C ALA A 23 1.03 -11.36 4.40
N ASN A 24 1.22 -10.27 5.15
CA ASN A 24 1.42 -8.92 4.63
C ASN A 24 2.51 -8.19 5.43
N PRO A 25 3.78 -8.66 5.38
CA PRO A 25 4.89 -8.07 6.12
C PRO A 25 5.08 -6.58 5.80
N GLU A 26 4.80 -6.16 4.57
CA GLU A 26 4.86 -4.76 4.11
C GLU A 26 3.87 -3.83 4.82
N SER A 27 2.86 -4.39 5.50
CA SER A 27 1.88 -3.64 6.27
C SER A 27 2.31 -3.39 7.71
N GLN A 28 3.43 -3.95 8.18
CA GLN A 28 3.94 -3.70 9.54
C GLN A 28 4.55 -2.30 9.66
N ASP A 29 5.22 -1.80 8.61
CA ASP A 29 5.72 -0.43 8.57
C ASP A 29 4.55 0.55 8.35
N PRO A 30 4.26 1.44 9.31
CA PRO A 30 3.23 2.46 9.16
C PRO A 30 3.64 3.60 8.21
N GLY A 31 4.91 3.68 7.81
CA GLY A 31 5.43 4.67 6.89
C GLY A 31 4.78 4.61 5.51
N VAL A 32 4.73 5.77 4.85
CA VAL A 32 4.29 5.85 3.45
C VAL A 32 5.40 5.27 2.58
N GLY A 33 5.11 4.13 1.96
CA GLY A 33 6.00 3.49 0.99
C GLY A 33 5.51 3.65 -0.43
N VAL A 34 6.41 3.95 -1.36
CA VAL A 34 6.11 3.90 -2.80
C VAL A 34 6.12 2.44 -3.25
N GLN A 35 5.00 1.95 -3.79
CA GLN A 35 4.96 0.64 -4.43
C GLN A 35 5.37 0.77 -5.90
N TYR A 36 6.21 -0.15 -6.37
CA TYR A 36 6.62 -0.23 -7.77
C TYR A 36 6.11 -1.54 -8.38
N ASP A 37 5.25 -1.40 -9.39
CA ASP A 37 4.78 -2.51 -10.22
C ASP A 37 5.29 -2.28 -11.66
N LYS A 38 6.21 -3.13 -12.09
CA LYS A 38 6.83 -3.03 -13.42
C LYS A 38 5.82 -3.10 -14.55
N THR A 39 4.73 -3.86 -14.37
CA THR A 39 3.72 -4.05 -15.41
C THR A 39 2.84 -2.81 -15.59
N LYS A 40 2.69 -2.01 -14.54
CA LYS A 40 1.92 -0.75 -14.55
C LYS A 40 2.76 0.49 -14.79
N CYS A 41 4.09 0.36 -14.77
CA CYS A 41 4.99 1.47 -14.96
C CYS A 41 5.01 1.92 -16.43
N ALA A 42 4.72 3.21 -16.67
CA ALA A 42 4.80 3.81 -18.01
C ALA A 42 6.25 4.13 -18.47
N GLY A 43 7.24 3.93 -17.60
CA GLY A 43 8.65 4.22 -17.92
C GLY A 43 8.99 5.72 -18.03
N CYS A 44 8.17 6.61 -17.48
CA CYS A 44 8.32 8.06 -17.64
C CYS A 44 9.46 8.69 -16.82
N GLY A 45 10.05 7.97 -15.86
CA GLY A 45 11.13 8.47 -15.01
C GLY A 45 10.73 9.52 -13.96
N ALA A 46 9.44 9.89 -13.85
CA ALA A 46 8.98 10.92 -12.91
C ALA A 46 9.29 10.60 -11.45
N CYS A 47 9.22 9.31 -11.06
CA CYS A 47 9.56 8.87 -9.71
C CYS A 47 11.03 9.15 -9.34
N ALA A 48 11.96 8.99 -10.29
CA ALA A 48 13.37 9.26 -10.07
C ALA A 48 13.64 10.76 -9.92
N ALA A 49 12.98 11.60 -10.72
CA ALA A 49 13.12 13.06 -10.62
C ALA A 49 12.54 13.62 -9.31
N ALA A 50 11.49 13.00 -8.77
CA ALA A 50 10.87 13.41 -7.51
C ALA A 50 11.57 12.87 -6.25
N CYS A 51 12.48 11.90 -6.40
CA CYS A 51 13.17 11.31 -5.27
C CYS A 51 14.20 12.30 -4.70
N SER A 52 14.00 12.73 -3.46
CA SER A 52 15.03 13.45 -2.70
C SER A 52 16.09 12.44 -2.23
N ASN A 53 17.33 12.61 -2.71
CA ASN A 53 18.50 11.77 -2.38
C ASN A 53 18.66 11.46 -0.90
#